data_AF-A0A9D4GGA0-F1
#
_entry.id   AF-A0A9D4GGA0-F1
#
_cell.length_a   1.000
_cell.length_b   1.000
_cell.length_c   1.000
_cell.angle_alpha   90.00
_cell.angle_beta   90.00
_cell.angle_gamma   90.00
#
_symmetry.space_group_name_H-M   'P 1'
#
loop_
_entity.id
_entity.type
_entity.pdbx_description
1 polymer ?
#
loop_
_entity_poly.entity_id
_entity_poly.type
_entity_poly.pdbx_seq_one_letter_code
_entity_poly.pdbx_strand_id
1 'polypeptide(L)'
;MIVVADDDDGNRNAIDEISAEVLNQRSKSTCLWIIKQDWFQGYGGKNQHRMYRTSAATYVAKKPSVHTMPASFHCRSHKFLEHLGKCGMYRNHSLNTALDNSKV
;
A
#
# COMPACT_ATOMS: atom_id res chain seq x y z
N MET A 1 42.40 37.25 16.24
CA MET A 1 40.99 37.63 16.46
C MET A 1 40.38 37.87 15.08
N ILE A 2 39.77 36.84 14.50
CA ILE A 2 38.91 36.99 13.33
C ILE A 2 37.64 36.21 13.69
N VAL A 3 36.57 36.96 13.88
CA VAL A 3 35.23 36.47 14.18
C VAL A 3 34.67 35.98 12.84
N VAL A 4 34.31 34.70 12.74
CA VAL A 4 33.54 34.19 11.60
C VAL A 4 32.09 34.18 12.05
N ALA A 5 31.24 34.84 11.27
CA ALA A 5 29.83 35.08 11.53
C ALA A 5 29.04 33.77 11.65
N ASP A 6 28.13 33.75 12.62
CA ASP A 6 26.93 32.91 12.65
C ASP A 6 26.01 33.31 11.49
N ASP A 7 25.57 32.37 10.65
CA ASP A 7 24.43 32.58 9.75
C ASP A 7 23.69 31.23 9.52
N ASP A 8 22.54 31.13 10.19
CA ASP A 8 21.28 30.43 9.84
C ASP A 8 21.24 28.90 9.66
N ASP A 9 21.11 28.19 10.79
CA ASP A 9 20.57 26.82 10.87
C ASP A 9 19.03 26.74 10.77
N GLY A 10 18.34 27.86 10.56
CA GLY A 10 16.87 27.95 10.65
C GLY A 10 16.09 27.43 9.43
N ASN A 11 16.69 27.31 8.25
CA ASN A 11 15.94 27.06 7.00
C ASN A 11 16.00 25.61 6.49
N ARG A 12 16.94 24.78 6.95
CA ARG A 12 17.06 23.39 6.45
C ARG A 12 15.95 22.49 7.00
N ASN A 13 15.48 22.74 8.21
CA ASN A 13 14.39 21.98 8.84
C ASN A 13 13.02 22.29 8.22
N ALA A 14 12.79 23.53 7.77
CA ALA A 14 11.53 23.92 7.15
C ALA A 14 11.33 23.28 5.76
N ILE A 15 12.40 23.11 4.99
CA ILE A 15 12.36 22.48 3.66
C ILE A 15 12.12 20.97 3.78
N ASP A 16 12.69 20.35 4.83
CA ASP A 16 12.47 18.93 5.15
C ASP A 16 11.03 18.68 5.67
N GLU A 17 10.48 19.59 6.50
CA GLU A 17 9.10 19.54 6.97
C GLU A 17 8.07 19.78 5.84
N ILE A 18 8.32 20.75 4.95
CA ILE A 18 7.46 21.00 3.78
C ILE A 18 7.53 19.81 2.80
N SER A 19 8.70 19.19 2.60
CA SER A 19 8.82 17.98 1.78
C SER A 19 8.06 16.81 2.38
N ALA A 20 8.08 16.66 3.71
CA ALA A 20 7.32 15.62 4.39
C ALA A 20 5.80 15.83 4.28
N GLU A 21 5.32 17.08 4.39
CA GLU A 21 3.89 17.44 4.26
C GLU A 21 3.38 17.28 2.81
N VAL A 22 4.17 17.68 1.81
CA VAL A 22 3.82 17.54 0.37
C VAL A 22 3.85 16.08 -0.08
N LEU A 23 4.75 15.25 0.47
CA LEU A 23 4.72 13.79 0.30
C LEU A 23 3.51 13.16 1.01
N ASN A 24 3.12 13.67 2.18
CA ASN A 24 1.95 13.21 2.94
C ASN A 24 0.62 13.49 2.20
N GLN A 25 0.53 14.58 1.44
CA GLN A 25 -0.67 14.93 0.68
C GLN A 25 -0.86 14.15 -0.63
N ARG A 26 0.21 13.62 -1.24
CA ARG A 26 0.10 12.67 -2.39
C ARG A 26 -0.13 11.21 -1.96
N SER A 27 -0.06 10.93 -0.65
CA SER A 27 0.06 9.57 -0.07
C SER A 27 -1.24 8.97 0.47
N LYS A 28 -2.42 9.39 -0.01
CA LYS A 28 -3.69 8.77 0.44
C LYS A 28 -4.26 7.70 -0.51
N SER A 29 -3.70 7.54 -1.72
CA SER A 29 -4.25 6.61 -2.73
C SER A 29 -3.26 5.57 -3.27
N THR A 30 -1.96 5.83 -3.19
CA THR A 30 -0.94 4.86 -3.61
C THR A 30 -0.59 3.96 -2.44
N CYS A 31 -0.51 2.67 -2.71
CA CYS A 31 -0.10 1.64 -1.77
C CYS A 31 1.40 1.81 -1.42
N LEU A 32 1.75 2.87 -0.67
CA LEU A 32 3.11 3.28 -0.29
C LEU A 32 3.87 2.22 0.51
N TRP A 33 3.15 1.26 1.10
CA TRP A 33 3.70 0.16 1.89
C TRP A 33 4.73 -0.69 1.13
N ILE A 34 4.64 -0.75 -0.20
CA ILE A 34 5.54 -1.58 -1.02
C ILE A 34 6.93 -0.95 -1.16
N ILE A 35 7.01 0.37 -1.08
CA ILE A 35 8.20 1.11 -1.52
C ILE A 35 9.02 1.61 -0.32
N LYS A 36 8.39 1.79 0.85
CA LYS A 36 9.08 2.31 2.04
C LYS A 36 9.74 1.18 2.82
N GLN A 37 11.00 0.88 2.47
CA GLN A 37 11.79 -0.20 3.08
C GLN A 37 11.85 -0.14 4.61
N ASP A 38 11.80 1.04 5.23
CA ASP A 38 11.97 1.17 6.68
C ASP A 38 10.72 0.93 7.52
N TRP A 39 9.53 0.93 6.89
CA TRP A 39 8.28 0.78 7.63
C TRP A 39 7.96 -0.69 7.97
N PHE A 40 8.22 -1.61 7.04
CA PHE A 40 7.94 -3.03 7.25
C PHE A 40 9.23 -3.78 7.57
N GLN A 41 9.45 -4.12 8.84
CA GLN A 41 10.66 -4.85 9.28
C GLN A 41 10.61 -6.37 8.99
N GLY A 42 9.59 -6.85 8.27
CA GLY A 42 9.34 -8.27 8.07
C GLY A 42 8.56 -8.88 9.23
N TYR A 43 8.42 -10.20 9.23
CA TYR A 43 7.62 -10.93 10.24
C TYR A 43 8.41 -11.32 11.50
N GLY A 44 9.65 -10.83 11.66
CA GLY A 44 10.49 -11.07 12.83
C GLY A 44 10.87 -12.55 13.01
N GLY A 45 12.12 -12.90 12.70
CA GLY A 45 12.62 -14.23 13.02
C GLY A 45 12.67 -14.44 14.54
N LYS A 46 12.07 -15.52 15.05
CA LYS A 46 12.27 -15.94 16.44
C LYS A 46 13.77 -16.15 16.69
N ASN A 47 14.27 -15.68 17.83
CA ASN A 47 15.67 -15.88 18.21
C ASN A 47 15.86 -17.34 18.61
N GLN A 48 16.15 -18.20 17.63
CA GLN A 48 16.34 -19.63 17.78
C GLN A 48 17.82 -19.99 17.65
N HIS A 49 18.26 -20.93 18.46
CA HIS A 49 19.60 -21.48 18.36
C HIS A 49 19.84 -22.07 16.96
N ARG A 50 21.00 -21.75 16.35
CA ARG A 50 21.30 -22.11 14.95
C ARG A 50 21.17 -23.60 14.67
N MET A 51 21.51 -24.45 15.64
CA MET A 51 21.44 -25.91 15.51
C MET A 51 20.01 -26.45 15.46
N TYR A 52 19.02 -25.73 16.01
CA TYR A 52 17.62 -26.17 16.07
C TYR A 52 16.72 -25.39 15.10
N ARG A 53 17.31 -24.66 14.16
CA ARG A 53 16.56 -23.86 13.20
C ARG A 53 16.05 -24.72 12.04
N THR A 54 14.76 -24.68 11.78
CA THR A 54 14.16 -25.37 10.64
C THR A 54 14.35 -24.59 9.34
N SER A 55 14.29 -25.29 8.20
CA SER A 55 14.31 -24.67 6.87
C SER A 55 13.16 -23.69 6.68
N ALA A 56 11.95 -23.99 7.16
CA ALA A 56 10.80 -23.09 7.13
C ALA A 56 11.05 -21.77 7.87
N ALA A 57 11.79 -21.80 8.99
CA ALA A 57 12.16 -20.60 9.73
C ALA A 57 13.07 -19.66 8.93
N THR A 58 13.76 -20.12 7.88
CA THR A 58 14.61 -19.26 7.04
C THR A 58 13.82 -18.37 6.09
N TYR A 59 12.65 -18.83 5.61
CA TYR A 59 11.84 -18.09 4.64
C TYR A 59 11.31 -16.77 5.21
N VAL A 60 10.84 -16.81 6.47
CA VAL A 60 10.14 -15.69 7.12
C VAL A 60 11.08 -14.67 7.77
N ALA A 61 12.35 -15.05 7.98
CA ALA A 61 13.29 -14.24 8.74
C ALA A 61 13.97 -13.10 7.97
N LYS A 62 13.89 -13.11 6.64
CA LYS A 62 14.50 -12.06 5.81
C LYS A 62 13.52 -10.91 5.62
N LYS A 63 13.98 -9.68 5.89
CA LYS A 63 13.26 -8.46 5.55
C LYS A 63 13.17 -8.32 4.02
N PRO A 64 12.05 -7.83 3.47
CA PRO A 64 11.97 -7.58 2.04
C PRO A 64 12.94 -6.49 1.58
N SER A 65 13.41 -6.63 0.34
CA SER A 65 14.33 -5.72 -0.33
C SER A 65 13.70 -5.14 -1.61
N VAL A 66 14.28 -4.05 -2.14
CA VAL A 66 13.89 -3.42 -3.42
C VAL A 66 13.87 -4.41 -4.57
N HIS A 67 14.76 -5.41 -4.54
CA HIS A 67 14.85 -6.43 -5.58
C HIS A 67 13.76 -7.50 -5.48
N THR A 68 13.09 -7.61 -4.33
CA THR A 68 12.00 -8.58 -4.10
C THR A 68 10.61 -7.95 -4.23
N MET A 69 10.53 -6.62 -4.22
CA MET A 69 9.27 -5.89 -4.29
C MET A 69 8.98 -5.46 -5.73
N PRO A 70 7.70 -5.46 -6.15
CA PRO A 70 7.31 -4.93 -7.45
C PRO A 70 7.52 -3.41 -7.48
N ALA A 71 8.00 -2.89 -8.61
CA ALA A 71 8.22 -1.45 -8.80
C ALA A 71 6.91 -0.65 -8.84
N SER A 72 5.81 -1.28 -9.26
CA SER A 72 4.48 -0.68 -9.25
C SER A 72 3.43 -1.70 -8.86
N PHE A 73 2.44 -1.25 -8.09
CA PHE A 73 1.30 -2.07 -7.69
C PHE A 73 0.00 -1.32 -7.93
N HIS A 74 -0.85 -1.91 -8.75
CA HIS A 74 -2.12 -1.32 -9.15
C HIS A 74 -3.23 -1.94 -8.30
N CYS A 75 -3.36 -1.42 -7.08
CA CYS A 75 -4.45 -1.77 -6.17
C CYS A 75 -5.80 -1.51 -6.85
N ARG A 76 -6.59 -2.55 -7.12
CA ARG A 76 -7.97 -2.39 -7.58
C ARG A 76 -8.84 -2.07 -6.38
N SER A 77 -9.57 -0.96 -6.43
CA SER A 77 -10.54 -0.63 -5.39
C SER A 77 -11.85 -1.37 -5.64
N HIS A 78 -12.34 -2.12 -4.65
CA HIS A 78 -13.64 -2.79 -4.73
C HIS A 78 -14.78 -1.92 -4.16
N LYS A 79 -14.53 -0.65 -3.83
CA LYS A 79 -15.50 0.27 -3.21
C LYS A 79 -16.83 0.37 -3.98
N PHE A 80 -16.77 0.36 -5.31
CA PHE A 80 -17.96 0.35 -6.16
C PHE A 80 -18.79 -0.93 -5.99
N LEU A 81 -18.13 -2.09 -5.93
CA LEU A 81 -18.78 -3.40 -5.79
C LEU A 81 -19.22 -3.70 -4.36
N GLU A 82 -18.61 -3.06 -3.36
CA GLU A 82 -18.90 -3.29 -1.94
C GLU A 82 -20.36 -3.01 -1.59
N HIS A 83 -20.95 -1.96 -2.19
CA HIS A 83 -22.37 -1.69 -2.03
C HIS A 83 -23.24 -2.76 -2.68
N LEU A 84 -22.86 -3.23 -3.88
CA LEU A 84 -23.58 -4.28 -4.61
C LEU A 84 -23.50 -5.64 -3.92
N GLY A 85 -22.40 -5.94 -3.23
CA GLY A 85 -22.23 -7.18 -2.46
C GLY A 85 -23.20 -7.29 -1.27
N LYS A 86 -23.64 -6.17 -0.70
CA LYS A 86 -24.63 -6.16 0.40
C LYS A 86 -26.02 -6.58 -0.07
N CYS A 87 -26.33 -6.37 -1.34
CA CYS A 87 -27.65 -6.62 -1.92
C CYS A 87 -27.93 -8.12 -2.16
N GLY A 88 -26.93 -9.00 -1.97
CA GLY A 88 -27.09 -10.45 -2.13
C GLY A 88 -27.28 -10.87 -3.59
N MET A 89 -27.82 -12.07 -3.80
CA MET A 89 -28.07 -12.60 -5.15
C MET A 89 -29.25 -11.86 -5.79
N TYR A 90 -29.01 -11.28 -6.97
CA TYR A 90 -30.06 -10.65 -7.77
C TYR A 90 -31.18 -11.65 -8.10
N ARG A 91 -32.43 -11.20 -7.99
CA ARG A 91 -33.62 -11.93 -8.40
C ARG A 91 -34.40 -11.09 -9.40
N ASN A 92 -34.80 -11.73 -10.50
CA ASN A 92 -35.68 -11.08 -11.46
C ASN A 92 -37.12 -11.10 -10.92
N HIS A 93 -37.71 -9.92 -10.78
CA HIS A 93 -39.12 -9.72 -10.41
C HIS A 93 -39.95 -9.05 -11.52
N SER A 94 -39.39 -8.91 -12.73
CA SER A 94 -40.10 -8.33 -13.87
C SER A 94 -41.05 -9.34 -14.52
N LEU A 95 -42.12 -8.83 -15.13
CA LEU A 95 -42.99 -9.62 -16.00
C LEU A 95 -42.43 -9.65 -17.43
N ASN A 96 -42.63 -10.77 -18.14
CA ASN A 96 -42.30 -10.86 -19.56
C ASN A 96 -43.38 -10.14 -20.37
N THR A 97 -43.16 -8.87 -20.68
CA THR A 97 -44.07 -8.03 -21.48
C THR A 97 -43.60 -7.86 -22.92
N ALA A 98 -42.65 -8.67 -23.38
CA ALA A 98 -42.21 -8.64 -24.76
C ALA A 98 -43.40 -8.99 -25.66
N LEU A 99 -43.73 -8.10 -26.60
CA LEU A 99 -44.69 -8.38 -27.65
C LEU A 99 -44.06 -9.35 -28.63
N ASP A 100 -44.84 -10.35 -29.06
CA ASP A 100 -44.38 -11.29 -30.07
C ASP A 100 -44.13 -10.55 -31.39
N ASN A 101 -42.90 -10.62 -31.88
CA ASN A 101 -42.49 -10.02 -33.14
C ASN A 101 -42.42 -11.13 -34.19
N SER A 102 -43.56 -11.71 -34.53
CA SER A 102 -43.66 -12.60 -35.68
C SER A 102 -43.39 -11.77 -36.95
N LYS A 103 -42.26 -12.02 -37.62
CA LYS A 103 -42.05 -11.56 -39.00
C LYS A 103 -42.82 -12.50 -39.92
N VAL A 104 -44.11 -12.24 -40.09
CA VAL A 104 -44.86 -12.70 -41.27
C VAL A 104 -44.54 -11.78 -42.43
#